data_AF-A0A8B7JIB6-F1
#
_entry.id   AF-A0A8B7JIB6-F1
#
_cell.length_a   1.000
_cell.length_b   1.000
_cell.length_c   1.000
_cell.angle_alpha   90.00
_cell.angle_beta   90.00
_cell.angle_gamma   90.00
#
_symmetry.space_group_name_H-M   'P 1'
#
loop_
_entity.id
_entity.type
_entity.pdbx_description
1 polymer ?
#
loop_
_entity_poly.entity_id
_entity_poly.type
_entity_poly.pdbx_seq_one_letter_code
_entity_poly.pdbx_strand_id
1 'polypeptide(L)'
;MLVQLSSRSSVSPKNSEEKLMWSGWFCCVSGDDLSENVPEDFTCLPLFLANGAESYVAIVGSWFQKTFDCRFRRLAISPLNLTWMAAMWTGCKVEKNASATELVFSVPCLPQPLDISYAIHPEDAKALWDTVQKTPGEITQEEVDLFMDCLYSHFHRHFKIHLSATKLVKVSTAIASAHCDGIIKFLQSKYLIGVLMLLTELAISQIQ
;
A
#
# COMPACT_ATOMS: atom_id res chain seq x y z
N MET A 1 -12.51 -10.50 9.98
CA MET A 1 -13.99 -10.38 9.91
C MET A 1 -14.40 -9.73 8.59
N LEU A 2 -15.27 -10.39 7.80
CA LEU A 2 -15.78 -9.86 6.52
C LEU A 2 -17.10 -9.11 6.73
N VAL A 3 -17.26 -7.97 6.07
CA VAL A 3 -18.46 -7.13 6.05
C VAL A 3 -18.84 -6.89 4.59
N GLN A 4 -20.11 -7.06 4.24
CA GLN A 4 -20.58 -6.88 2.87
C GLN A 4 -21.88 -6.07 2.84
N LEU A 5 -21.99 -5.19 1.85
CA LEU A 5 -23.23 -4.50 1.52
C LEU A 5 -23.70 -4.99 0.15
N SER A 6 -24.88 -5.61 0.13
CA SER A 6 -25.51 -6.13 -1.07
C SER A 6 -26.82 -5.41 -1.34
N SER A 7 -27.14 -5.16 -2.61
CA SER A 7 -28.47 -4.67 -2.99
C SER A 7 -29.33 -5.82 -3.49
N ARG A 8 -30.58 -5.88 -3.04
CA ARG A 8 -31.62 -6.74 -3.64
C ARG A 8 -32.50 -5.90 -4.56
N SER A 9 -32.63 -6.32 -5.81
CA SER A 9 -33.57 -5.70 -6.76
C SER A 9 -35.01 -6.07 -6.38
N SER A 10 -35.89 -5.09 -6.27
CA SER A 10 -37.32 -5.31 -6.01
C SER A 10 -38.13 -5.74 -7.23
N VAL A 11 -37.51 -5.84 -8.43
CA VAL A 11 -38.22 -5.95 -9.73
C VAL A 11 -37.98 -7.30 -10.44
N SER A 12 -37.32 -8.27 -9.82
CA SER A 12 -36.95 -9.55 -10.46
C SER A 12 -37.50 -10.79 -9.71
N PRO A 13 -38.00 -11.83 -10.43
CA PRO A 13 -38.61 -12.99 -9.78
C PRO A 13 -37.55 -13.92 -9.17
N LYS A 14 -37.70 -14.22 -7.87
CA LYS A 14 -37.18 -15.35 -7.04
C LYS A 14 -35.72 -15.88 -7.19
N ASN A 15 -34.93 -15.42 -8.15
CA ASN A 15 -33.54 -15.84 -8.44
C ASN A 15 -32.65 -14.64 -8.82
N SER A 16 -32.92 -13.44 -8.31
CA SER A 16 -32.00 -12.32 -8.53
C SER A 16 -30.75 -12.49 -7.66
N GLU A 17 -29.60 -12.72 -8.27
CA GLU A 17 -28.30 -12.70 -7.59
C GLU A 17 -28.15 -11.37 -6.82
N GLU A 18 -27.75 -11.47 -5.56
CA GLU A 18 -27.44 -10.30 -4.74
C GLU A 18 -26.24 -9.57 -5.34
N LYS A 19 -26.43 -8.33 -5.78
CA LYS A 19 -25.33 -7.53 -6.31
C LYS A 19 -24.51 -6.98 -5.14
N LEU A 20 -23.28 -7.46 -5.00
CA LEU A 20 -22.31 -6.91 -4.05
C LEU A 20 -21.96 -5.47 -4.46
N MET A 21 -22.23 -4.52 -3.58
CA MET A 21 -21.97 -3.09 -3.81
C MET A 21 -20.67 -2.63 -3.15
N TRP A 22 -20.32 -3.25 -2.03
CA TRP A 22 -19.17 -2.89 -1.22
C TRP A 22 -18.78 -4.06 -0.32
N SER A 23 -17.49 -4.24 -0.07
CA SER A 23 -16.97 -5.23 0.87
C SER A 23 -15.85 -4.63 1.72
N GLY A 24 -15.80 -5.00 2.99
CA GLY A 24 -14.74 -4.64 3.91
C GLY A 24 -14.23 -5.84 4.69
N TRP A 25 -12.95 -5.87 5.01
CA TRP A 25 -12.34 -6.96 5.75
C TRP A 25 -11.40 -6.41 6.82
N PHE A 26 -11.69 -6.75 8.07
CA PHE A 26 -10.72 -6.62 9.16
C PHE A 26 -9.71 -7.76 9.15
N CYS A 27 -8.43 -7.41 9.18
CA CYS A 27 -7.33 -8.34 9.26
C CYS A 27 -6.22 -7.83 10.19
N CYS A 28 -5.45 -8.77 10.70
CA CYS A 28 -4.20 -8.57 11.40
C CYS A 28 -3.29 -9.71 10.95
N VAL A 29 -2.12 -9.40 10.38
CA VAL A 29 -1.15 -10.41 9.96
C VAL A 29 0.10 -10.22 10.79
N SER A 30 0.47 -11.24 11.56
CA SER A 30 1.62 -11.22 12.48
C SER A 30 1.60 -10.09 13.52
N GLY A 31 0.42 -9.65 13.96
CA GLY A 31 0.30 -8.60 14.97
C GLY A 31 0.48 -9.07 16.43
N ASP A 32 0.43 -10.38 16.67
CA ASP A 32 0.53 -10.95 18.03
C ASP A 32 1.93 -10.70 18.63
N ASP A 33 2.99 -10.74 17.80
CA ASP A 33 4.37 -10.47 18.22
C ASP A 33 4.66 -8.97 18.42
N LEU A 34 3.78 -8.08 17.94
CA LEU A 34 3.98 -6.62 17.89
C LEU A 34 3.24 -5.87 19.01
N SER A 35 2.55 -6.61 19.87
CA SER A 35 1.47 -6.11 20.74
C SER A 35 1.76 -6.36 22.22
N GLU A 36 3.00 -6.14 22.69
CA GLU A 36 3.40 -6.36 24.09
C GLU A 36 2.60 -5.53 25.12
N ASN A 37 1.92 -4.47 24.67
CA ASN A 37 1.22 -3.51 25.54
C ASN A 37 -0.31 -3.70 25.59
N VAL A 38 -0.84 -4.80 25.05
CA VAL A 38 -2.28 -5.01 24.90
C VAL A 38 -2.75 -6.11 25.86
N PRO A 39 -3.88 -5.94 26.57
CA PRO A 39 -4.42 -6.99 27.43
C PRO A 39 -4.69 -8.29 26.65
N GLU A 40 -4.49 -9.45 27.29
CA GLU A 40 -4.66 -10.77 26.66
C GLU A 40 -6.05 -10.97 26.01
N ASP A 41 -7.09 -10.31 26.52
CA ASP A 41 -8.47 -10.40 26.01
C ASP A 41 -8.79 -9.41 24.87
N PHE A 42 -7.87 -8.53 24.49
CA PHE A 42 -8.13 -7.49 23.50
C PHE A 42 -7.79 -7.97 22.08
N THR A 43 -8.81 -8.05 21.23
CA THR A 43 -8.62 -8.40 19.81
C THR A 43 -8.17 -7.17 19.01
N CYS A 44 -6.89 -7.11 18.65
CA CYS A 44 -6.35 -6.03 17.82
C CYS A 44 -6.47 -6.36 16.32
N LEU A 45 -7.36 -5.65 15.60
CA LEU A 45 -7.52 -5.73 14.14
C LEU A 45 -7.23 -4.36 13.51
N PRO A 46 -5.95 -3.97 13.39
CA PRO A 46 -5.56 -2.60 13.06
C PRO A 46 -5.82 -2.26 11.58
N LEU A 47 -5.99 -3.26 10.72
CA LEU A 47 -6.30 -3.04 9.31
C LEU A 47 -7.75 -3.32 8.98
N PHE A 48 -8.34 -2.37 8.26
CA PHE A 48 -9.63 -2.51 7.60
C PHE A 48 -9.47 -2.22 6.11
N LEU A 49 -9.47 -3.28 5.30
CA LEU A 49 -9.42 -3.17 3.84
C LEU A 49 -10.83 -2.98 3.33
N ALA A 50 -11.07 -1.94 2.53
CA ALA A 50 -12.37 -1.68 1.94
C ALA A 50 -12.28 -1.60 0.42
N ASN A 51 -13.25 -2.21 -0.26
CA ASN A 51 -13.42 -2.16 -1.70
C ASN A 51 -14.86 -1.73 -2.04
N GLY A 52 -14.98 -0.60 -2.74
CA GLY A 52 -16.25 0.00 -3.15
C GLY A 52 -16.18 1.52 -3.07
N ALA A 53 -17.33 2.18 -3.27
CA ALA A 53 -17.40 3.64 -3.26
C ALA A 53 -17.06 4.25 -1.88
N GLU A 54 -16.34 5.37 -1.88
CA GLU A 54 -15.92 6.08 -0.66
C GLU A 54 -17.09 6.44 0.25
N SER A 55 -18.26 6.77 -0.33
CA SER A 55 -19.48 7.05 0.43
C SER A 55 -19.89 5.88 1.32
N TYR A 56 -19.75 4.64 0.84
CA TYR A 56 -20.05 3.45 1.64
C TYR A 56 -18.97 3.19 2.69
N VAL A 57 -17.69 3.42 2.37
CA VAL A 57 -16.59 3.35 3.34
C VAL A 57 -16.85 4.30 4.52
N ALA A 58 -17.25 5.54 4.22
CA ALA A 58 -17.57 6.55 5.25
C ALA A 58 -18.79 6.17 6.09
N ILE A 59 -19.85 5.64 5.48
CA ILE A 59 -21.05 5.17 6.21
C ILE A 59 -20.70 4.01 7.14
N VAL A 60 -20.03 2.98 6.62
CA VAL A 60 -19.66 1.79 7.39
C VAL A 60 -18.69 2.14 8.51
N GLY A 61 -17.65 2.93 8.22
CA GLY A 61 -16.70 3.40 9.23
C GLY A 61 -17.38 4.25 10.31
N SER A 62 -18.29 5.15 9.94
CA SER A 62 -19.06 5.94 10.91
C SER A 62 -19.97 5.09 11.78
N TRP A 63 -20.54 4.02 11.23
CA TRP A 63 -21.33 3.07 12.00
C TRP A 63 -20.45 2.31 13.01
N PHE A 64 -19.30 1.78 12.58
CA PHE A 64 -18.36 1.11 13.48
C PHE A 64 -17.94 2.01 14.65
N GLN A 65 -17.55 3.26 14.37
CA GLN A 65 -17.14 4.20 15.43
C GLN A 65 -18.27 4.61 16.39
N LYS A 66 -19.54 4.47 15.99
CA LYS A 66 -20.69 4.75 16.86
C LYS A 66 -21.10 3.54 17.68
N THR A 67 -20.95 2.34 17.11
CA THR A 67 -21.38 1.08 17.72
C THR A 67 -20.30 0.47 18.60
N PHE A 68 -19.04 0.73 18.27
CA PHE A 68 -17.86 0.24 18.99
C PHE A 68 -16.99 1.43 19.40
N ASP A 69 -16.32 1.32 20.54
CA ASP A 69 -15.33 2.32 20.98
C ASP A 69 -14.04 2.17 20.18
N CYS A 70 -14.10 2.58 18.91
CA CYS A 70 -13.00 2.46 17.96
C CYS A 70 -12.88 3.71 17.09
N ARG A 71 -11.75 3.82 16.39
CA ARG A 71 -11.49 4.92 15.46
C ARG A 71 -11.08 4.38 14.10
N PHE A 72 -11.77 4.85 13.07
CA PHE A 72 -11.46 4.58 11.69
C PHE A 72 -10.72 5.75 11.08
N ARG A 73 -9.55 5.48 10.52
CA ARG A 73 -8.78 6.46 9.75
C ARG A 73 -8.21 5.77 8.52
N ARG A 74 -8.03 6.56 7.45
CA ARG A 74 -7.21 6.10 6.33
C ARG A 74 -5.76 5.95 6.82
N LEU A 75 -5.13 4.85 6.44
CA LEU A 75 -3.72 4.59 6.73
C LEU A 75 -2.85 5.53 5.90
N ALA A 76 -2.23 6.52 6.53
CA ALA A 76 -1.30 7.40 5.83
C ALA A 76 0.03 6.67 5.63
N ILE A 77 0.57 6.67 4.41
CA ILE A 77 1.86 6.04 4.10
C ILE A 77 2.87 7.14 3.80
N SER A 78 3.91 7.23 4.64
CA SER A 78 4.94 8.27 4.49
C SER A 78 5.78 8.04 3.23
N PRO A 79 6.43 9.07 2.67
CA PRO A 79 7.39 8.90 1.59
C PRO A 79 8.49 7.88 1.92
N LEU A 80 8.96 7.85 3.17
CA LEU A 80 9.91 6.86 3.67
C LEU A 80 9.33 5.43 3.55
N ASN A 81 8.11 5.20 4.02
CA ASN A 81 7.50 3.88 3.92
C ASN A 81 7.26 3.47 2.46
N LEU A 82 6.99 4.43 1.58
CA LEU A 82 6.91 4.18 0.14
C LEU A 82 8.25 3.76 -0.46
N THR A 83 9.38 4.37 -0.07
CA THR A 83 10.71 3.92 -0.56
C THR A 83 11.04 2.51 -0.09
N TRP A 84 10.71 2.18 1.16
CA TRP A 84 10.80 0.81 1.68
C TRP A 84 9.95 -0.16 0.88
N MET A 85 8.68 0.16 0.60
CA MET A 85 7.81 -0.66 -0.24
C MET A 85 8.40 -0.86 -1.64
N ALA A 86 8.97 0.19 -2.26
CA ALA A 86 9.61 0.08 -3.57
C ALA A 86 10.76 -0.94 -3.58
N ALA A 87 11.66 -0.84 -2.59
CA ALA A 87 12.79 -1.76 -2.45
C ALA A 87 12.32 -3.20 -2.17
N MET A 88 11.49 -3.40 -1.15
CA MET A 88 10.99 -4.72 -0.74
C MET A 88 10.26 -5.44 -1.89
N TRP A 89 9.40 -4.73 -2.62
CA TRP A 89 8.61 -5.33 -3.69
C TRP A 89 9.43 -5.55 -4.96
N THR A 90 10.42 -4.68 -5.24
CA THR A 90 11.36 -4.91 -6.36
C THR A 90 12.23 -6.14 -6.12
N GLY A 91 12.59 -6.42 -4.86
CA GLY A 91 13.36 -7.61 -4.49
C GLY A 91 12.64 -8.94 -4.76
N CYS A 92 11.31 -8.92 -4.89
CA CYS A 92 10.51 -10.12 -5.09
C CYS A 92 10.72 -10.77 -6.47
N LYS A 93 10.60 -12.10 -6.54
CA LYS A 93 10.67 -12.83 -7.82
C LYS A 93 9.35 -12.70 -8.57
N VAL A 94 9.40 -12.16 -9.78
CA VAL A 94 8.23 -11.98 -10.64
C VAL A 94 8.34 -12.83 -11.91
N GLU A 95 7.21 -13.10 -12.56
CA GLU A 95 7.17 -13.75 -13.86
C GLU A 95 7.73 -12.83 -14.97
N LYS A 96 8.06 -13.43 -16.12
CA LYS A 96 8.77 -12.78 -17.25
C LYS A 96 8.04 -11.61 -17.93
N ASN A 97 6.80 -11.30 -17.54
CA ASN A 97 5.97 -10.22 -18.11
C ASN A 97 5.46 -9.26 -17.02
N ALA A 98 6.29 -9.01 -16.01
CA ALA A 98 5.98 -8.11 -14.92
C ALA A 98 5.61 -6.71 -15.42
N SER A 99 4.69 -6.02 -14.73
CA SER A 99 4.44 -4.60 -14.98
C SER A 99 5.63 -3.75 -14.55
N ALA A 100 5.82 -2.61 -15.21
CA ALA A 100 6.84 -1.64 -14.84
C ALA A 100 6.77 -1.22 -13.37
N THR A 101 7.94 -0.95 -12.79
CA THR A 101 8.04 -0.24 -11.52
C THR A 101 7.78 1.23 -11.78
N GLU A 102 6.73 1.78 -11.19
CA GLU A 102 6.33 3.18 -11.32
C GLU A 102 6.48 3.90 -9.98
N LEU A 103 7.22 5.01 -9.99
CA LEU A 103 7.33 5.95 -8.88
C LEU A 103 6.63 7.25 -9.28
N VAL A 104 5.63 7.68 -8.50
CA VAL A 104 4.89 8.92 -8.76
C VAL A 104 5.21 9.94 -7.70
N PHE A 105 5.63 11.12 -8.14
CA PHE A 105 6.02 12.24 -7.30
C PHE A 105 5.06 13.41 -7.51
N SER A 106 4.65 14.04 -6.44
CA SER A 106 3.88 15.28 -6.49
C SER A 106 4.79 16.47 -6.26
N VAL A 107 4.66 17.49 -7.11
CA VAL A 107 5.49 18.70 -7.05
C VAL A 107 4.84 19.70 -6.08
N PRO A 108 5.51 20.06 -4.97
CA PRO A 108 4.94 20.98 -3.99
C PRO A 108 4.88 22.43 -4.53
N CYS A 109 4.05 23.25 -3.88
CA CYS A 109 4.02 24.72 -4.06
C CYS A 109 3.62 25.23 -5.46
N LEU A 110 2.92 24.42 -6.25
CA LEU A 110 2.35 24.85 -7.54
C LEU A 110 0.86 25.23 -7.40
N PRO A 111 0.38 26.20 -8.20
CA PRO A 111 -1.03 26.60 -8.21
C PRO A 111 -1.95 25.51 -8.78
N GLN A 112 -1.40 24.60 -9.57
CA GLN A 112 -2.10 23.43 -10.10
C GLN A 112 -1.33 22.17 -9.71
N PRO A 113 -2.03 21.06 -9.38
CA PRO A 113 -1.37 19.81 -9.05
C PRO A 113 -0.61 19.31 -10.27
N LEU A 114 0.68 19.03 -10.08
CA LEU A 114 1.55 18.45 -11.09
C LEU A 114 2.22 17.22 -10.49
N ASP A 115 1.99 16.08 -11.12
CA ASP A 115 2.63 14.83 -10.76
C ASP A 115 3.61 14.40 -11.86
N ILE A 116 4.75 13.87 -11.43
CA ILE A 116 5.79 13.28 -12.28
C ILE A 116 5.74 11.78 -12.08
N SER A 117 5.46 11.03 -13.15
CA SER A 117 5.57 9.57 -13.15
C SER A 117 6.90 9.15 -13.75
N TYR A 118 7.62 8.32 -13.00
CA TYR A 118 8.86 7.67 -13.43
C TYR A 118 8.66 6.16 -13.50
N ALA A 119 8.51 5.65 -14.72
CA ALA A 119 8.35 4.22 -14.99
C ALA A 119 9.69 3.59 -15.41
N ILE A 120 10.01 2.45 -14.79
CA ILE A 120 11.25 1.70 -14.95
C ILE A 120 10.88 0.27 -15.35
N HIS A 121 11.58 -0.29 -16.33
CA HIS A 121 11.38 -1.68 -16.72
C HIS A 121 11.67 -2.60 -15.50
N PRO A 122 10.85 -3.62 -15.22
CA PRO A 122 10.97 -4.38 -13.98
C PRO A 122 12.32 -5.12 -13.86
N GLU A 123 12.86 -5.59 -14.98
CA GLU A 123 14.18 -6.22 -15.09
C GLU A 123 15.31 -5.24 -14.74
N ASP A 124 15.22 -3.98 -15.16
CA ASP A 124 16.23 -2.96 -14.85
C ASP A 124 16.17 -2.58 -13.37
N ALA A 125 14.95 -2.40 -12.83
CA ALA A 125 14.74 -2.14 -11.41
C ALA A 125 15.26 -3.31 -10.56
N LYS A 126 14.98 -4.56 -10.99
CA LYS A 126 15.45 -5.77 -10.32
C LYS A 126 16.97 -5.91 -10.40
N ALA A 127 17.56 -5.70 -11.57
CA ALA A 127 19.01 -5.75 -11.74
C ALA A 127 19.71 -4.70 -10.86
N LEU A 128 19.19 -3.47 -10.81
CA LEU A 128 19.70 -2.44 -9.92
C LEU A 128 19.60 -2.88 -8.45
N TRP A 129 18.43 -3.37 -8.02
CA TRP A 129 18.24 -3.88 -6.66
C TRP A 129 19.23 -4.99 -6.31
N ASP A 130 19.45 -5.94 -7.22
CA ASP A 130 20.37 -7.07 -7.03
C ASP A 130 21.84 -6.63 -6.93
N THR A 131 22.21 -5.45 -7.44
CA THR A 131 23.55 -4.87 -7.22
C THR A 131 23.69 -4.16 -5.87
N VAL A 132 22.58 -3.69 -5.30
CA VAL A 132 22.55 -2.92 -4.04
C VAL A 132 22.45 -3.87 -2.85
N GLN A 133 21.61 -4.90 -2.95
CA GLN A 133 21.39 -5.85 -1.87
C GLN A 133 22.64 -6.70 -1.61
N LYS A 134 23.15 -6.64 -0.38
CA LYS A 134 24.34 -7.38 0.05
C LYS A 134 23.96 -8.76 0.58
N THR A 135 22.90 -8.83 1.37
CA THR A 135 22.46 -10.06 2.04
C THR A 135 21.03 -10.41 1.61
N PRO A 136 20.81 -11.54 0.94
CA PRO A 136 19.47 -11.98 0.59
C PRO A 136 18.60 -12.21 1.83
N GLY A 137 17.42 -11.58 1.87
CA GLY A 137 16.43 -11.77 2.94
C GLY A 137 16.48 -10.73 4.06
N GLU A 138 17.55 -9.96 4.14
CA GLU A 138 17.64 -8.76 4.99
C GLU A 138 17.63 -7.53 4.08
N ILE A 139 16.95 -6.47 4.52
CA ILE A 139 16.90 -5.20 3.82
C ILE A 139 17.23 -4.12 4.84
N THR A 140 18.30 -3.37 4.60
CA THR A 140 18.70 -2.26 5.48
C THR A 140 18.29 -0.90 4.93
N GLN A 141 18.22 0.12 5.80
CA GLN A 141 17.92 1.49 5.38
C GLN A 141 18.94 1.99 4.35
N GLU A 142 20.23 1.67 4.54
CA GLU A 142 21.29 2.09 3.62
C GLU A 142 21.13 1.48 2.23
N GLU A 143 20.64 0.25 2.13
CA GLU A 143 20.34 -0.40 0.85
C GLU A 143 19.14 0.28 0.17
N VAL A 144 18.08 0.59 0.94
CA VAL A 144 16.92 1.32 0.42
C VAL A 144 17.34 2.70 -0.10
N ASP A 145 18.13 3.45 0.68
CA ASP A 145 18.60 4.78 0.30
C ASP A 145 19.48 4.73 -0.95
N LEU A 146 20.44 3.81 -1.01
CA LEU A 146 21.30 3.65 -2.17
C LEU A 146 20.50 3.28 -3.43
N PHE A 147 19.51 2.40 -3.31
CA PHE A 147 18.63 2.03 -4.42
C PHE A 147 17.86 3.24 -4.95
N MET A 148 17.23 4.01 -4.06
CA MET A 148 16.47 5.20 -4.45
C MET A 148 17.36 6.32 -5.01
N ASP A 149 18.55 6.52 -4.43
CA ASP A 149 19.52 7.51 -4.91
C ASP A 149 20.04 7.18 -6.31
N CYS A 150 20.25 5.89 -6.62
CA CYS A 150 20.58 5.46 -7.97
C CYS A 150 19.47 5.82 -8.96
N LEU A 151 18.21 5.56 -8.61
CA LEU A 151 17.05 5.89 -9.43
C LEU A 151 16.89 7.40 -9.63
N TYR A 152 17.05 8.19 -8.58
CA TYR A 152 16.96 9.65 -8.63
C TYR A 152 18.10 10.26 -9.45
N SER A 153 19.31 9.74 -9.28
CA SER A 153 20.48 10.15 -10.06
C SER A 153 20.31 9.83 -11.54
N HIS A 154 19.77 8.65 -11.86
CA HIS A 154 19.44 8.27 -13.24
C HIS A 154 18.42 9.23 -13.86
N PHE A 155 17.33 9.52 -13.14
CA PHE A 155 16.31 10.45 -13.62
C PHE A 155 16.88 11.86 -13.83
N HIS A 156 17.61 12.39 -12.85
CA HIS A 156 18.24 13.70 -12.95
C HIS A 156 19.23 13.77 -14.12
N ARG A 157 20.02 12.71 -14.35
CA ARG A 157 20.97 12.68 -15.47
C ARG A 157 20.29 12.94 -16.82
N HIS A 158 19.11 12.37 -17.03
CA HIS A 158 18.37 12.43 -18.30
C HIS A 158 17.44 13.65 -18.40
N PHE A 159 16.72 13.97 -17.33
CA PHE A 159 15.65 14.99 -17.36
C PHE A 159 16.04 16.30 -16.69
N LYS A 160 17.18 16.36 -15.98
CA LYS A 160 17.64 17.53 -15.21
C LYS A 160 16.64 18.00 -14.14
N ILE A 161 15.85 17.07 -13.62
CA ILE A 161 14.89 17.30 -12.54
C ILE A 161 15.36 16.56 -11.29
N HIS A 162 15.42 17.26 -10.16
CA HIS A 162 15.72 16.67 -8.87
C HIS A 162 14.44 16.12 -8.23
N LEU A 163 14.19 14.82 -8.40
CA LEU A 163 13.03 14.16 -7.76
C LEU A 163 13.09 14.24 -6.23
N SER A 164 14.28 14.33 -5.64
CA SER A 164 14.46 14.55 -4.19
C SER A 164 13.88 15.89 -3.69
N ALA A 165 13.65 16.87 -4.56
CA ALA A 165 12.97 18.13 -4.24
C ALA A 165 11.43 18.03 -4.34
N THR A 166 10.91 16.86 -4.71
CA THR A 166 9.48 16.57 -4.83
C THR A 166 9.06 15.55 -3.77
N LYS A 167 7.76 15.26 -3.66
CA LYS A 167 7.26 14.29 -2.68
C LYS A 167 6.86 13.00 -3.37
N LEU A 168 7.48 11.87 -3.02
CA LEU A 168 7.01 10.55 -3.44
C LEU A 168 5.61 10.31 -2.82
N VAL A 169 4.61 10.10 -3.67
CA VAL A 169 3.21 9.90 -3.27
C VAL A 169 2.66 8.53 -3.64
N LYS A 170 3.26 7.84 -4.61
CA LYS A 170 2.85 6.48 -4.96
C LYS A 170 4.01 5.66 -5.49
N VAL A 171 3.95 4.37 -5.17
CA VAL A 171 4.79 3.31 -5.73
C VAL A 171 3.88 2.26 -6.33
N SER A 172 4.25 1.76 -7.50
CA SER A 172 3.65 0.59 -8.13
C SER A 172 4.77 -0.33 -8.59
N THR A 173 4.66 -1.61 -8.29
CA THR A 173 5.51 -2.66 -8.87
C THR A 173 4.60 -3.74 -9.43
N ALA A 174 5.14 -4.86 -9.88
CA ALA A 174 4.33 -6.02 -10.24
C ALA A 174 3.71 -6.76 -9.04
N ILE A 175 4.12 -6.42 -7.80
CA ILE A 175 3.61 -7.04 -6.58
C ILE A 175 2.33 -6.36 -6.10
N ALA A 176 2.42 -5.04 -5.95
CA ALA A 176 1.37 -4.20 -5.43
C ALA A 176 1.59 -2.74 -5.84
N SER A 177 0.57 -1.91 -5.61
CA SER A 177 0.68 -0.46 -5.64
C SER A 177 0.21 0.12 -4.32
N ALA A 178 0.94 1.11 -3.80
CA ALA A 178 0.56 1.90 -2.64
C ALA A 178 0.62 3.38 -2.98
N HIS A 179 -0.40 4.11 -2.54
CA HIS A 179 -0.42 5.56 -2.54
C HIS A 179 -0.40 6.09 -1.10
N CYS A 180 0.15 7.28 -0.89
CA CYS A 180 0.35 7.89 0.44
C CYS A 180 -0.95 8.13 1.23
N ASP A 181 -2.09 8.09 0.56
CA ASP A 181 -3.43 8.26 1.14
C ASP A 181 -4.07 6.94 1.60
N GLY A 182 -3.35 5.83 1.53
CA GLY A 182 -3.79 4.52 2.00
C GLY A 182 -4.48 3.66 0.94
N ILE A 183 -4.53 4.10 -0.32
CA ILE A 183 -5.03 3.25 -1.41
C ILE A 183 -3.97 2.21 -1.75
N ILE A 184 -4.34 0.93 -1.61
CA ILE A 184 -3.53 -0.23 -1.95
C ILE A 184 -4.19 -1.02 -3.08
N LYS A 185 -3.39 -1.48 -4.05
CA LYS A 185 -3.79 -2.48 -5.04
C LYS A 185 -2.87 -3.68 -4.93
N PHE A 186 -3.45 -4.87 -4.78
CA PHE A 186 -2.71 -6.13 -4.81
C PHE A 186 -2.69 -6.65 -6.24
N LEU A 187 -1.50 -6.93 -6.77
CA LEU A 187 -1.32 -7.34 -8.16
C LEU A 187 -0.87 -8.81 -8.25
N GLN A 188 -0.14 -9.30 -7.25
CA GLN A 188 0.29 -10.70 -7.16
C GLN A 188 -0.16 -11.35 -5.84
N SER A 189 -1.07 -12.32 -5.92
CA SER A 189 -1.64 -13.00 -4.74
C SER A 189 -0.59 -13.73 -3.88
N LYS A 190 0.47 -14.25 -4.49
CA LYS A 190 1.56 -14.95 -3.81
C LYS A 190 2.22 -14.12 -2.69
N TYR A 191 2.25 -12.79 -2.84
CA TYR A 191 2.89 -11.89 -1.88
C TYR A 191 1.89 -11.17 -0.98
N LEU A 192 0.60 -11.49 -1.08
CA LEU A 192 -0.47 -10.82 -0.33
C LEU A 192 -0.19 -10.80 1.17
N ILE A 193 0.21 -11.94 1.75
CA ILE A 193 0.50 -12.04 3.19
C ILE A 193 1.65 -11.10 3.59
N GLY A 194 2.73 -11.05 2.82
CA GLY A 194 3.86 -10.16 3.10
C GLY A 194 3.48 -8.67 2.99
N VAL A 195 2.67 -8.31 2.00
CA VAL A 195 2.15 -6.93 1.89
C VAL A 195 1.25 -6.59 3.08
N LEU A 196 0.35 -7.50 3.49
CA LEU A 196 -0.54 -7.29 4.63
C LEU A 196 0.22 -7.20 5.96
N MET A 197 1.30 -7.97 6.12
CA MET A 197 2.18 -7.90 7.30
C MET A 197 2.79 -6.49 7.41
N LEU A 198 3.40 -5.99 6.33
CA LEU A 198 3.95 -4.63 6.30
C LEU A 198 2.89 -3.56 6.59
N LEU A 199 1.69 -3.68 6.00
CA LEU A 199 0.60 -2.75 6.30
C LEU A 199 0.13 -2.84 7.76
N THR A 200 0.17 -4.03 8.36
CA THR A 200 -0.22 -4.25 9.76
C THR A 200 0.75 -3.55 10.69
N GLU A 201 2.06 -3.72 10.48
CA GLU A 201 3.13 -3.01 11.20
C GLU A 201 2.97 -1.48 11.09
N LEU A 202 2.70 -0.99 9.87
CA LEU A 202 2.48 0.44 9.63
C LEU A 202 1.22 0.97 10.32
N ALA A 203 0.17 0.17 10.40
CA ALA A 203 -1.04 0.57 11.13
C ALA A 203 -0.81 0.59 12.64
N ILE A 204 -0.13 -0.43 13.19
CA ILE A 204 0.19 -0.51 14.62
C ILE A 204 1.06 0.68 15.07
N SER A 205 2.11 1.01 14.30
CA SER A 205 2.98 2.16 14.60
C SER A 205 2.28 3.53 14.57
N GLN A 206 1.07 3.62 13.99
CA GLN A 206 0.26 4.85 13.98
C GLN A 206 -0.83 4.87 15.07
N ILE A 207 -1.03 3.75 15.76
CA ILE A 207 -1.97 3.62 16.88
C ILE A 207 -1.27 3.93 18.22
N GLN A 208 0.00 3.57 18.34
CA GLN A 208 0.89 3.92 19.47
C GLN A 208 1.15 5.44 19.52
#